data_AF-A0A1Y2IGN8-F1
#
_entry.id   AF-A0A1Y2IGN8-F1
#
_cell.length_a   1.000
_cell.length_b   1.000
_cell.length_c   1.000
_cell.angle_alpha   90.00
_cell.angle_beta   90.00
_cell.angle_gamma   90.00
#
_symmetry.space_group_name_H-M   'P 1'
#
loop_
_entity.id
_entity.type
_entity.pdbx_description
1 polymer ?
#
loop_
_entity_poly.entity_id
_entity_poly.type
_entity_poly.pdbx_seq_one_letter_code
_entity_poly.pdbx_strand_id
1 'polypeptide(L)'
;MLVLTHRWEPIPGQPHRTRPIHRLDVIIARQCVCPSSSVKHIGIILDQKLRFTEHSQYALGKGQYWATQCQRLAQPSKGMPARFAWQLYISIAIPRMLYAVDVWGIPSALPSSPP
;
A
#
# COMPACT_ATOMS: atom_id res chain seq x y z
N MET A 1 14.34 12.49 15.36
CA MET A 1 12.86 12.38 15.38
C MET A 1 12.35 12.59 13.96
N LEU A 2 11.96 11.53 13.25
CA LEU A 2 11.49 11.62 11.86
C LEU A 2 10.04 12.16 11.86
N VAL A 3 9.87 13.42 11.49
CA VAL A 3 8.55 14.07 11.44
C VAL A 3 7.83 13.66 10.16
N LEU A 4 6.95 12.65 10.28
CA LEU A 4 6.14 12.09 9.19
C LEU A 4 4.76 12.77 9.07
N THR A 5 4.66 14.09 9.25
CA THR A 5 3.36 14.79 9.24
C THR A 5 3.05 15.50 7.92
N HIS A 6 1.78 15.43 7.56
CA HIS A 6 1.12 16.15 6.47
C HIS A 6 1.04 17.65 6.80
N ARG A 7 2.17 18.36 6.72
CA ARG A 7 2.18 19.81 6.83
C ARG A 7 2.02 20.42 5.44
N TRP A 8 1.11 21.39 5.34
CA TRP A 8 0.95 22.23 4.18
C TRP A 8 1.45 23.62 4.54
N GLU A 9 2.22 24.24 3.65
CA GLU A 9 2.69 25.61 3.85
C GLU A 9 1.76 26.58 3.11
N PRO A 10 1.12 27.53 3.83
CA PRO A 10 0.43 28.63 3.18
C PRO A 10 1.46 29.44 2.37
N ILE A 11 1.12 29.73 1.12
CA ILE A 11 2.02 30.48 0.24
C ILE A 11 2.13 31.91 0.80
N PRO A 12 3.35 32.45 1.02
CA PRO A 12 3.50 33.84 1.42
C PRO A 12 2.88 34.74 0.35
N GLY A 13 1.83 35.48 0.72
CA GLY A 13 1.07 36.35 -0.19
C GLY A 13 -0.25 35.78 -0.75
N GLN A 14 -0.60 34.52 -0.50
CA GLN A 14 -1.92 33.96 -0.88
C GLN A 14 -2.44 32.99 0.19
N PRO A 15 -3.29 33.46 1.15
CA PRO A 15 -3.73 32.64 2.28
C PRO A 15 -4.66 31.48 1.90
N HIS A 16 -5.33 31.56 0.75
CA HIS A 16 -6.26 30.52 0.27
C HIS A 16 -5.60 29.41 -0.55
N ARG A 17 -4.29 29.50 -0.81
CA ARG A 17 -3.54 28.46 -1.53
C ARG A 17 -2.45 27.90 -0.65
N THR A 18 -2.44 26.57 -0.56
CA THR A 18 -1.46 25.82 0.22
C THR A 18 -0.63 24.98 -0.73
N ARG A 19 0.69 24.94 -0.51
CA ARG A 19 1.60 24.09 -1.29
C ARG A 19 1.99 22.86 -0.47
N PRO A 20 2.16 21.69 -1.12
CA PRO A 20 2.84 20.57 -0.49
C PRO A 20 4.28 20.99 -0.17
N ILE A 21 4.71 20.75 1.07
CA ILE A 21 6.05 21.12 1.53
C ILE A 21 7.07 20.33 0.73
N HIS A 22 8.03 21.04 0.15
CA HIS A 22 9.22 20.45 -0.45
C HIS A 22 10.03 19.78 0.66
N ARG A 23 10.05 18.43 0.70
CA ARG A 23 10.83 17.68 1.69
C ARG A 23 12.32 17.80 1.36
N LEU A 24 13.10 18.21 2.35
CA LEU A 24 14.55 18.31 2.25
C LEU A 24 15.20 16.93 2.19
N ASP A 25 16.33 16.86 1.50
CA ASP A 25 17.20 15.69 1.45
C ASP A 25 17.69 15.34 2.85
N VAL A 26 17.68 14.05 3.19
CA VAL A 26 18.13 13.55 4.50
C VAL A 26 19.45 12.81 4.32
N ILE A 27 20.46 13.20 5.10
CA ILE A 27 21.75 12.50 5.13
C ILE A 27 21.71 11.45 6.25
N ILE A 28 21.78 10.17 5.89
CA ILE A 28 21.86 9.04 6.82
C ILE A 28 23.19 8.34 6.57
N ALA A 29 24.02 8.18 7.62
CA ALA A 29 25.30 7.46 7.52
C ALA A 29 26.19 7.90 6.32
N ARG A 30 26.25 9.21 6.05
CA ARG A 30 26.96 9.84 4.91
C ARG A 30 26.39 9.52 3.51
N GLN A 31 25.21 8.93 3.41
CA GLN A 31 24.45 8.80 2.17
C GLN A 31 23.31 9.82 2.13
N CYS A 32 23.21 10.54 1.01
CA CYS A 32 22.09 11.42 0.73
C CYS A 32 20.90 10.58 0.26
N VAL A 33 19.80 10.64 0.99
CA VAL A 33 18.52 10.00 0.64
C VAL A 33 17.60 11.10 0.12
N CYS A 34 17.46 11.17 -1.21
CA CYS A 34 16.53 12.07 -1.85
C CYS A 34 15.08 11.55 -1.70
N PRO A 35 14.10 12.41 -1.43
CA PRO A 35 12.72 11.99 -1.28
C PRO A 35 12.12 11.58 -2.63
N SER A 36 11.75 10.30 -2.75
CA SER A 36 10.93 9.78 -3.85
C SER A 36 9.43 9.94 -3.54
N SER A 37 8.60 10.01 -4.59
CA SER A 37 7.14 10.03 -4.47
C SER A 37 6.58 8.74 -3.86
N SER A 38 7.11 7.60 -4.31
CA SER A 38 6.82 6.27 -3.76
C SER A 38 8.11 5.43 -3.73
N VAL A 39 8.19 4.53 -2.74
CA VAL A 39 9.31 3.60 -2.60
C VAL A 39 8.79 2.21 -2.27
N LYS A 40 9.36 1.19 -2.91
CA LYS A 40 9.05 -0.21 -2.60
C LYS A 40 9.93 -0.70 -1.47
N HIS A 41 9.33 -1.07 -0.34
CA HIS A 41 10.03 -1.61 0.82
C HIS A 41 9.39 -2.94 1.26
N ILE A 42 10.17 -4.01 1.31
CA ILE A 42 9.70 -5.38 1.69
C ILE A 42 8.45 -5.80 0.88
N GLY A 43 8.36 -5.37 -0.38
CA GLY A 43 7.22 -5.67 -1.26
C GLY A 43 5.99 -4.77 -1.09
N ILE A 44 6.01 -3.84 -0.13
CA ILE A 44 4.99 -2.81 0.09
C ILE A 44 5.38 -1.56 -0.68
N ILE A 45 4.40 -0.89 -1.31
CA ILE A 45 4.62 0.40 -1.94
C ILE A 45 4.25 1.47 -0.92
N LEU A 46 5.26 2.19 -0.44
CA LEU A 46 5.12 3.27 0.51
C LEU A 46 5.05 4.58 -0.25
N ASP A 47 3.88 5.21 -0.23
CA ASP A 47 3.76 6.59 -0.68
C ASP A 47 4.39 7.52 0.35
N GLN A 48 4.99 8.62 -0.12
CA GLN A 48 5.52 9.67 0.76
C GLN A 48 4.47 10.18 1.77
N LYS A 49 3.19 10.09 1.40
CA LYS A 49 2.03 10.53 2.20
C LYS A 49 1.42 9.41 3.05
N LEU A 50 1.95 8.19 3.00
CA LEU A 50 1.41 7.00 3.67
C LEU A 50 -0.10 6.80 3.43
N ARG A 51 -0.59 7.17 2.23
CA ARG A 51 -1.98 6.96 1.81
C ARG A 51 -2.21 5.55 1.25
N PHE A 52 -1.14 4.84 0.91
CA PHE A 52 -1.12 3.47 0.40
C PHE A 52 -2.08 3.20 -0.78
N THR A 53 -2.45 4.22 -1.54
CA THR A 53 -3.42 4.09 -2.64
C THR A 53 -2.81 3.35 -3.83
N GLU A 54 -1.53 3.62 -4.12
CA GLU A 54 -0.79 2.87 -5.14
C GLU A 54 -0.67 1.39 -4.74
N HIS A 55 -0.42 1.14 -3.45
CA HIS A 55 -0.30 -0.23 -2.93
C HIS A 55 -1.62 -0.99 -2.95
N SER A 56 -2.74 -0.35 -2.62
CA SER A 56 -4.06 -1.00 -2.63
C SER A 56 -4.47 -1.41 -4.06
N GLN A 57 -4.19 -0.56 -5.05
CA GLN A 57 -4.38 -0.90 -6.47
C GLN A 57 -3.47 -2.05 -6.91
N TYR A 58 -2.22 -2.05 -6.48
CA TYR A 58 -1.27 -3.14 -6.74
C TYR A 58 -1.75 -4.47 -6.15
N ALA A 59 -2.23 -4.47 -4.90
CA ALA A 59 -2.78 -5.65 -4.24
C ALA A 59 -4.05 -6.15 -4.93
N LEU A 60 -4.95 -5.25 -5.34
CA LEU A 60 -6.15 -5.58 -6.11
C LEU A 60 -5.80 -6.25 -7.44
N GLY A 61 -4.82 -5.71 -8.18
CA GLY A 61 -4.36 -6.30 -9.45
C GLY A 61 -3.79 -7.71 -9.27
N LYS A 62 -3.07 -7.97 -8.17
CA LYS A 62 -2.63 -9.34 -7.85
C LYS A 62 -3.80 -10.27 -7.55
N GLY A 63 -4.81 -9.80 -6.83
CA GLY A 63 -6.00 -10.59 -6.51
C GLY A 63 -6.76 -10.99 -7.75
N GLN A 64 -6.97 -10.04 -8.66
CA GLN A 64 -7.57 -10.30 -9.96
C GLN A 64 -6.75 -11.32 -10.76
N TYR A 65 -5.43 -11.15 -10.84
CA TYR A 65 -4.56 -12.10 -11.54
C TYR A 65 -4.73 -13.53 -11.01
N TRP A 66 -4.63 -13.72 -9.69
CA TRP A 66 -4.79 -15.04 -9.07
C TRP A 66 -6.19 -15.61 -9.23
N ALA A 67 -7.24 -14.78 -9.08
CA ALA A 67 -8.62 -15.20 -9.27
C ALA A 67 -8.85 -15.69 -10.71
N THR A 68 -8.37 -14.97 -11.71
CA THR A 68 -8.46 -15.37 -13.12
C THR A 68 -7.70 -16.66 -13.38
N GLN A 69 -6.49 -16.85 -12.83
CA GLN A 69 -5.76 -18.11 -13.01
C GLN A 69 -6.47 -19.29 -12.32
N CYS A 70 -6.99 -19.11 -11.11
CA CYS A 70 -7.73 -20.16 -10.41
C CYS A 70 -9.02 -20.53 -11.15
N GLN A 71 -9.71 -19.55 -11.75
CA GLN A 71 -10.89 -19.79 -12.58
C GLN A 71 -10.53 -20.59 -13.84
N ARG A 72 -9.40 -20.28 -14.50
CA ARG A 72 -8.90 -21.05 -15.65
C ARG A 72 -8.51 -22.47 -15.26
N LEU A 73 -7.96 -22.64 -14.07
CA LEU A 73 -7.58 -23.96 -13.55
C LEU A 73 -8.81 -24.79 -13.16
N ALA A 74 -9.87 -24.15 -12.69
CA ALA A 74 -11.13 -24.78 -12.27
C ALA A 74 -12.07 -25.16 -13.44
N GLN A 75 -11.56 -25.24 -14.68
CA GLN A 75 -12.38 -25.53 -15.85
C GLN A 75 -13.14 -26.87 -15.70
N PRO A 76 -14.46 -26.90 -15.99
CA PRO A 76 -15.30 -28.06 -15.71
C PRO A 76 -15.01 -29.29 -16.57
N SER A 77 -14.33 -29.13 -17.72
CA SER A 77 -14.11 -30.23 -18.69
C SER A 77 -12.74 -30.92 -18.58
N LYS A 78 -11.67 -30.19 -18.25
CA LYS A 78 -10.29 -30.72 -18.14
C LYS A 78 -9.48 -30.10 -17.01
N GLY A 79 -10.13 -29.34 -16.14
CA GLY A 79 -9.49 -28.61 -15.05
C GLY A 79 -9.44 -29.39 -13.74
N MET A 80 -8.82 -28.76 -12.76
CA MET A 80 -8.80 -29.22 -11.38
C MET A 80 -10.15 -28.94 -10.71
N PRO A 81 -10.65 -29.80 -9.80
CA PRO A 81 -11.86 -29.50 -9.05
C PRO A 81 -11.77 -28.13 -8.36
N ALA A 82 -12.84 -27.33 -8.45
CA ALA A 82 -12.89 -25.96 -7.95
C ALA A 82 -12.46 -25.83 -6.47
N ARG A 83 -12.75 -26.85 -5.66
CA ARG A 83 -12.26 -27.02 -4.28
C ARG A 83 -10.76 -26.78 -4.15
N PHE A 84 -9.96 -27.45 -4.98
CA PHE A 84 -8.50 -27.37 -4.86
C PHE A 84 -7.98 -26.04 -5.41
N ALA A 85 -8.62 -25.48 -6.44
CA ALA A 85 -8.26 -24.17 -6.96
C ALA A 85 -8.52 -23.07 -5.91
N TRP A 86 -9.61 -23.21 -5.17
CA TRP A 86 -9.94 -22.35 -4.04
C TRP A 86 -8.95 -22.51 -2.87
N GLN A 87 -8.55 -23.74 -2.55
CA GLN A 87 -7.51 -24.01 -1.54
C GLN A 87 -6.16 -23.39 -1.93
N LEU A 88 -5.79 -23.45 -3.22
CA LEU A 88 -4.59 -22.80 -3.74
C LEU A 88 -4.67 -21.27 -3.60
N TYR A 89 -5.83 -20.69 -3.93
CA TYR A 89 -6.08 -19.27 -3.77
C TYR A 89 -5.94 -18.83 -2.30
N ILE A 90 -6.57 -19.54 -1.37
CA ILE A 90 -6.51 -19.22 0.05
C ILE A 90 -5.10 -19.38 0.61
N SER A 91 -4.40 -20.47 0.26
CA SER A 91 -3.10 -20.79 0.85
C SER A 91 -1.95 -19.91 0.34
N ILE A 92 -2.03 -19.42 -0.90
CA ILE A 92 -0.92 -18.68 -1.53
C ILE A 92 -1.29 -17.24 -1.84
N ALA A 93 -2.42 -17.02 -2.52
CA ALA A 93 -2.76 -15.69 -3.02
C ALA A 93 -3.07 -14.74 -1.87
N ILE A 94 -3.90 -15.17 -0.92
CA ILE A 94 -4.32 -14.35 0.22
C ILE A 94 -3.10 -13.92 1.07
N PRO A 95 -2.22 -14.82 1.57
CA PRO A 95 -1.05 -14.41 2.33
C PRO A 95 -0.12 -13.48 1.54
N ARG A 96 0.11 -13.73 0.24
CA ARG A 96 1.00 -12.88 -0.57
C ARG A 96 0.45 -11.48 -0.82
N MET A 97 -0.86 -11.31 -0.81
CA MET A 97 -1.50 -10.00 -0.96
C MET A 97 -1.62 -9.26 0.37
N LEU A 98 -1.93 -10.00 1.45
CA LEU A 98 -2.29 -9.44 2.74
C LEU A 98 -1.17 -9.50 3.78
N TYR A 99 0.03 -9.98 3.45
CA TYR A 99 1.17 -10.12 4.38
C TYR A 99 1.49 -8.85 5.20
N ALA A 100 1.13 -7.67 4.69
CA ALA A 100 1.33 -6.40 5.37
C ALA A 100 0.04 -5.58 5.53
N VAL A 101 -1.14 -6.22 5.47
CA VAL A 101 -2.43 -5.53 5.57
C VAL A 101 -2.55 -4.70 6.84
N ASP A 102 -1.90 -5.13 7.93
CA ASP A 102 -1.87 -4.36 9.18
C ASP A 102 -1.14 -3.01 9.04
N VAL A 103 -0.23 -2.89 8.07
CA VAL A 103 0.55 -1.67 7.82
C VAL A 103 -0.22 -0.68 6.96
N TRP A 104 -0.92 -1.15 5.93
CA TRP A 104 -1.55 -0.30 4.91
C TRP A 104 -3.08 -0.31 4.91
N GLY A 105 -3.70 -1.27 5.58
CA GLY A 105 -5.14 -1.52 5.56
C GLY A 105 -5.89 -1.07 6.82
N ILE A 106 -5.20 -0.76 7.93
CA ILE A 106 -5.85 -0.28 9.15
C ILE A 106 -6.14 1.22 8.99
N PRO A 107 -7.41 1.66 8.91
CA PRO A 107 -7.73 3.06 9.06
C PRO A 107 -7.38 3.46 10.50
N SER A 108 -6.59 4.52 10.67
CA SER A 108 -6.17 5.06 11.98
C SER A 108 -7.31 5.69 12.80
N ALA A 109 -8.55 5.24 12.60
CA ALA A 109 -9.73 5.67 13.32
C ALA A 109 -10.09 4.64 14.40
N LEU A 110 -9.21 4.45 15.38
CA LEU A 110 -9.68 4.05 16.70
C LEU A 110 -10.30 5.32 17.31
N PRO A 111 -11.62 5.39 17.53
CA PRO A 111 -12.18 6.46 18.33
C PRO A 111 -11.55 6.34 19.71
N SER A 112 -10.83 7.40 20.13
CA SER A 112 -10.37 7.54 21.50
C SER A 112 -11.56 7.35 22.43
N SER A 113 -11.53 6.30 23.25
CA SER A 113 -12.47 6.08 24.35
C SER A 113 -12.53 7.36 25.20
N PRO A 114 -13.72 7.92 25.51
CA PRO A 114 -13.81 9.04 26.43
C PRO A 114 -13.59 8.56 27.88
N PRO A 115 -13.14 9.46 28.79
CA PRO A 115 -12.78 9.13 30.18
C PRO A 115 -13.98 8.74 31.05
#